data_AF-A0AAV5UAU6-F1
#
_entry.id   AF-A0AAV5UAU6-F1
#
_cell.length_a   1.000
_cell.length_b   1.000
_cell.length_c   1.000
_cell.angle_alpha   90.00
_cell.angle_beta   90.00
_cell.angle_gamma   90.00
#
_symmetry.space_group_name_H-M   'P 1'
#
loop_
_entity.id
_entity.type
_entity.pdbx_description
1 polymer ?
#
loop_
_entity_poly.entity_id
_entity_poly.type
_entity_poly.pdbx_seq_one_letter_code
_entity_poly.pdbx_strand_id
1 'polypeptide(L)'
;GDSRIAFVSTLTSESFTLPAKVLGYALRELHSHIPFVIVVTRDISNETVNELRYHNIDVQRTEKIDTPYISDHKATKFQYTKIRLWSMTSFTSLVYNDMLEKAALHNYSSYDGGDQTKRGPMFIENDMSPPCSFPYRPLSAAFNYDIGMYYLNGGRALISPAIIHYTMGPVKPWRWWTNPLIDINQHWISTRYSMERLYNEQRSADGRLAWTLPLVHIYVGERLLAERARVGGLERVLSPLILVVISLLTAFHSVPEQTRPLPAWSFALSIMELTLLFSGLLYGSLRRGKRASIMTVIKFLSSSVAVLMLIPFGFVLYISFYARIMWLLVSGPLAFCALVFLTSRVLIGSSEGTMTKYELVPNKM
;
A
#
# COMPACT_ATOMS: atom_id res chain seq x y z
N GLY A 1 4.39 18.29 34.36
CA GLY A 1 5.18 17.54 33.37
C GLY A 1 6.41 18.34 33.04
N ASP A 2 7.55 17.68 32.82
CA ASP A 2 8.78 18.37 32.38
C ASP A 2 8.55 18.91 30.97
N SER A 3 8.57 20.24 30.80
CA SER A 3 8.30 20.93 29.53
C SER A 3 9.38 20.70 28.46
N ARG A 4 10.42 19.93 28.79
CA ARG A 4 11.57 19.62 27.93
C ARG A 4 11.49 18.22 27.31
N ILE A 5 10.35 17.55 27.42
CA ILE A 5 10.06 16.23 26.87
C ILE A 5 9.13 16.36 25.66
N ALA A 6 9.46 15.68 24.55
CA ALA A 6 8.60 15.62 23.36
C ALA A 6 8.69 14.28 22.63
N PHE A 7 7.59 13.89 21.97
CA PHE A 7 7.65 12.90 20.89
C PHE A 7 8.11 13.60 19.62
N VAL A 8 9.02 12.98 18.86
CA VAL A 8 9.57 13.61 17.66
C VAL A 8 9.63 12.64 16.49
N SER A 9 9.27 13.15 15.31
CA SER A 9 9.39 12.41 14.04
C SER A 9 9.80 13.33 12.90
N THR A 10 10.07 12.75 11.73
CA THR A 10 10.36 13.48 10.50
C THR A 10 9.35 13.17 9.41
N LEU A 11 9.00 14.15 8.61
CA LEU A 11 8.13 14.00 7.44
C LEU A 11 8.84 14.54 6.20
N THR A 12 9.20 13.65 5.29
CA THR A 12 9.98 13.98 4.08
C THR A 12 9.19 13.81 2.78
N SER A 13 7.95 13.33 2.85
CA SER A 13 7.04 13.23 1.70
C SER A 13 5.57 13.34 2.12
N GLU A 14 4.76 13.96 1.27
CA GLU A 14 3.31 14.11 1.41
C GLU A 14 2.57 12.76 1.56
N SER A 15 3.15 11.67 1.05
CA SER A 15 2.57 10.33 1.21
C SER A 15 2.52 9.86 2.68
N PHE A 16 3.27 10.52 3.57
CA PHE A 16 3.31 10.21 5.00
C PHE A 16 2.47 11.16 5.86
N THR A 17 1.73 12.10 5.27
CA THR A 17 0.89 13.04 6.01
C THR A 17 -0.19 12.32 6.81
N LEU A 18 -0.96 11.41 6.20
CA LEU A 18 -1.97 10.63 6.92
C LEU A 18 -1.38 9.82 8.09
N PRO A 19 -0.35 8.97 7.90
CA PRO A 19 0.20 8.21 9.02
C PRO A 19 0.80 9.10 10.12
N ALA A 20 1.37 10.26 9.78
CA ALA A 20 1.83 11.24 10.76
C ALA A 20 0.69 11.78 11.64
N LYS A 21 -0.46 12.12 11.04
CA LYS A 21 -1.66 12.56 11.79
C LYS A 21 -2.19 11.47 12.70
N VAL A 22 -2.30 10.24 12.19
CA VAL A 22 -2.79 9.08 12.97
C VAL A 22 -1.85 8.80 14.14
N LEU A 23 -0.54 8.87 13.93
CA LEU A 23 0.46 8.73 15.00
C LEU A 23 0.33 9.83 16.04
N GLY A 24 0.22 11.10 15.62
CA GLY A 24 0.05 12.22 16.54
C GLY A 24 -1.21 12.12 17.39
N TYR A 25 -2.32 11.69 16.79
CA TYR A 25 -3.55 11.38 17.52
C TYR A 25 -3.34 10.27 18.55
N ALA A 26 -2.73 9.14 18.15
CA ALA A 26 -2.48 8.01 19.05
C ALA A 26 -1.60 8.38 20.24
N LEU A 27 -0.51 9.12 19.99
CA LEU A 27 0.40 9.56 21.05
C LEU A 27 -0.29 10.50 22.03
N ARG A 28 -1.17 11.36 21.56
CA ARG A 28 -1.93 12.27 22.43
C ARG A 28 -2.98 11.56 23.26
N GLU A 29 -3.64 10.54 22.72
CA GLU A 29 -4.57 9.70 23.49
C GLU A 29 -3.84 8.97 24.63
N LEU A 30 -2.61 8.51 24.39
CA LEU A 30 -1.78 7.85 25.39
C LEU A 30 -1.15 8.83 26.40
N HIS A 31 -0.68 9.98 25.91
CA HIS A 31 0.08 10.95 26.69
C HIS A 31 -0.28 12.39 26.28
N SER A 32 -1.45 12.86 26.71
CA SER A 32 -2.00 14.17 26.33
C SER A 32 -1.14 15.38 26.69
N HIS A 33 -0.24 15.23 27.67
CA HIS A 33 0.63 16.31 28.16
C HIS A 33 2.00 16.40 27.47
N ILE A 34 2.35 15.43 26.62
CA ILE A 34 3.64 15.42 25.91
C ILE A 34 3.41 15.90 24.47
N PRO A 35 4.06 16.99 24.05
CA PRO A 35 3.90 17.49 22.69
C PRO A 35 4.47 16.50 21.67
N PHE A 36 3.85 16.45 20.50
CA PHE A 36 4.37 15.74 19.32
C PHE A 36 4.87 16.76 18.30
N VAL A 37 6.18 16.71 18.02
CA VAL A 37 6.86 17.60 17.08
C VAL A 37 7.24 16.82 15.82
N ILE A 38 6.89 17.36 14.66
CA ILE A 38 7.32 16.83 13.37
C ILE A 38 8.26 17.83 12.71
N VAL A 39 9.44 17.33 12.34
CA VAL A 39 10.37 18.06 11.49
C VAL A 39 10.06 17.76 10.02
N VAL A 40 9.63 18.78 9.27
CA VAL A 40 9.24 18.67 7.85
C VAL A 40 10.32 19.25 6.94
N THR A 41 10.55 18.64 5.77
CA THR A 41 11.41 19.24 4.74
C THR A 41 10.71 20.39 4.02
N ARG A 42 11.47 21.21 3.30
CA ARG A 42 10.93 22.32 2.47
C ARG A 42 9.95 21.85 1.39
N ASP A 43 10.08 20.60 0.95
CA ASP A 43 9.23 20.00 -0.09
C ASP A 43 7.79 19.73 0.38
N ILE A 44 7.52 19.83 1.69
CA ILE A 44 6.18 19.70 2.26
C ILE A 44 5.45 21.04 2.14
N SER A 45 4.28 20.96 1.50
CA SER A 45 3.39 22.09 1.20
C SER A 45 2.93 22.82 2.47
N ASN A 46 2.57 24.11 2.34
CA ASN A 46 2.05 24.87 3.47
C ASN A 46 0.68 24.37 3.91
N GLU A 47 -0.10 23.86 2.96
CA GLU A 47 -1.39 23.20 3.17
C GLU A 47 -1.22 22.03 4.13
N THR A 48 -0.28 21.13 3.87
CA THR A 48 0.03 20.00 4.75
C THR A 48 0.54 20.44 6.12
N VAL A 49 1.38 21.48 6.19
CA VAL A 49 1.83 22.01 7.49
C VAL A 49 0.65 22.56 8.31
N ASN A 50 -0.27 23.26 7.68
CA ASN A 50 -1.47 23.77 8.33
C ASN A 50 -2.40 22.62 8.78
N GLU A 51 -2.53 21.59 7.96
CA GLU A 51 -3.26 20.36 8.30
C GLU A 51 -2.65 19.68 9.54
N LEU A 52 -1.33 19.49 9.60
CA LEU A 52 -0.66 18.91 10.77
C LEU A 52 -0.89 19.76 12.03
N ARG A 53 -0.78 21.09 11.93
CA ARG A 53 -1.04 22.00 13.06
C ARG A 53 -2.49 21.96 13.53
N TYR A 54 -3.45 21.83 12.60
CA TYR A 54 -4.86 21.61 12.94
C TYR A 54 -5.05 20.33 13.77
N HIS A 55 -4.20 19.32 13.56
CA HIS A 55 -4.16 18.11 14.38
C HIS A 55 -3.43 18.26 15.73
N ASN A 56 -3.10 19.48 16.15
CA ASN A 56 -2.30 19.80 17.34
C ASN A 56 -0.90 19.14 17.31
N ILE A 57 -0.30 19.09 16.13
CA ILE A 57 1.09 18.64 15.95
C ILE A 57 1.95 19.88 15.79
N ASP A 58 3.02 19.99 16.58
CA ASP A 58 4.01 21.06 16.39
C ASP A 58 4.86 20.74 15.16
N VAL A 59 5.07 21.74 14.31
CA VAL A 59 5.72 21.54 13.01
C VAL A 59 6.90 22.49 12.86
N GLN A 60 8.09 21.90 12.75
CA GLN A 60 9.33 22.62 12.53
C GLN A 60 9.85 22.35 11.12
N ARG A 61 10.14 23.41 10.37
CA ARG A 61 10.71 23.27 9.02
C ARG A 61 12.21 23.07 9.10
N THR A 62 12.74 22.21 8.25
CA THR A 62 14.18 22.00 8.08
C THR A 62 14.56 21.85 6.61
N GLU A 63 15.86 21.94 6.35
CA GLU A 63 16.44 21.57 5.06
C GLU A 63 16.68 20.05 5.02
N LYS A 64 16.36 19.45 3.87
CA LYS A 64 16.64 18.04 3.62
C LYS A 64 18.16 17.84 3.62
N ILE A 65 18.63 16.83 4.35
CA ILE A 65 20.03 16.39 4.26
C ILE A 65 20.05 15.15 3.37
N ASP A 66 20.60 15.32 2.17
CA ASP A 66 20.86 14.22 1.26
C ASP A 66 22.13 13.45 1.67
N THR A 67 22.18 12.18 1.30
CA THR A 67 23.38 11.36 1.46
C THR A 67 24.49 11.89 0.54
N PRO A 68 25.76 11.94 0.98
CA PRO A 68 26.87 12.34 0.12
C PRO A 68 27.09 11.34 -1.03
N TYR A 69 26.49 10.16 -0.94
CA TYR A 69 26.55 9.13 -1.97
C TYR A 69 25.35 9.16 -2.93
N ILE A 70 24.58 10.26 -2.99
CA ILE A 70 23.34 10.34 -3.80
C ILE A 70 23.53 10.00 -5.29
N SER A 71 24.75 10.15 -5.81
CA SER A 71 25.14 9.75 -7.16
C SER A 71 25.07 8.23 -7.39
N ASP A 72 25.16 7.41 -6.34
CA ASP A 72 24.84 5.99 -6.37
C ASP A 72 23.33 5.78 -6.16
N HIS A 73 22.68 5.17 -7.14
CA HIS A 73 21.26 4.79 -7.08
C HIS A 73 20.89 3.99 -5.83
N LYS A 74 21.82 3.22 -5.23
CA LYS A 74 21.56 2.48 -3.99
C LYS A 74 21.48 3.38 -2.76
N ALA A 75 22.15 4.53 -2.78
CA ALA A 75 22.26 5.41 -1.63
C ALA A 75 21.09 6.40 -1.50
N THR A 76 20.37 6.71 -2.58
CA THR A 76 19.15 7.55 -2.57
C THR A 76 18.09 7.12 -1.54
N LYS A 77 18.15 5.86 -1.08
CA LYS A 77 17.29 5.31 -0.02
C LYS A 77 17.64 5.79 1.39
N PHE A 78 18.86 6.30 1.63
CA PHE A 78 19.31 6.78 2.94
C PHE A 78 19.14 8.30 3.02
N GLN A 79 18.10 8.73 3.73
CA GLN A 79 17.89 10.15 4.04
C GLN A 79 18.51 10.47 5.40
N TYR A 80 19.42 11.44 5.42
CA TYR A 80 20.09 11.88 6.65
C TYR A 80 19.34 12.98 7.39
N THR A 81 18.20 13.44 6.87
CA THR A 81 17.35 14.44 7.55
C THR A 81 16.98 14.03 8.97
N LYS A 82 16.83 12.73 9.27
CA LYS A 82 16.56 12.22 10.64
C LYS A 82 17.67 12.60 11.64
N ILE A 83 18.90 12.86 11.19
CA ILE A 83 19.99 13.31 12.05
C ILE A 83 19.69 14.70 12.67
N ARG A 84 18.87 15.53 12.01
CA ARG A 84 18.46 16.84 12.56
C ARG A 84 17.72 16.73 13.89
N LEU A 85 17.11 15.58 14.20
CA LEU A 85 16.44 15.39 15.48
C LEU A 85 17.41 15.55 16.66
N TRP A 86 18.70 15.19 16.51
CA TRP A 86 19.72 15.39 17.54
C TRP A 86 20.11 16.87 17.74
N SER A 87 19.75 17.77 16.81
CA SER A 87 19.99 19.21 16.97
C SER A 87 18.89 19.94 17.74
N MET A 88 17.84 19.24 18.20
CA MET A 88 16.72 19.81 18.94
C MET A 88 17.06 19.99 20.43
N THR A 89 18.08 20.82 20.72
CA THR A 89 18.63 21.05 22.07
C THR A 89 17.67 21.77 23.04
N SER A 90 16.51 22.21 22.56
CA SER A 90 15.42 22.72 23.41
C SER A 90 14.75 21.62 24.23
N PHE A 91 14.93 20.34 23.86
CA PHE A 91 14.40 19.19 24.57
C PHE A 91 15.52 18.43 25.29
N THR A 92 15.25 18.01 26.53
CA THR A 92 16.18 17.20 27.35
C THR A 92 16.05 15.71 27.07
N SER A 93 14.85 15.26 26.70
CA SER A 93 14.61 13.87 26.33
C SER A 93 13.57 13.78 25.22
N LEU A 94 13.97 13.14 24.13
CA LEU A 94 13.06 12.74 23.06
C LEU A 94 12.44 11.41 23.46
N VAL A 95 11.15 11.44 23.75
CA VAL A 95 10.53 10.40 24.54
C VAL A 95 9.98 9.27 23.70
N TYR A 96 10.33 8.06 24.13
CA TYR A 96 9.54 6.85 23.97
C TYR A 96 9.21 6.35 25.39
N ASN A 97 8.13 6.86 26.00
CA ASN A 97 7.93 6.79 27.46
C ASN A 97 7.83 5.35 27.99
N ASP A 98 7.17 4.45 27.25
CA ASP A 98 7.08 3.03 27.61
C ASP A 98 8.46 2.33 27.61
N MET A 99 9.41 2.79 26.79
CA MET A 99 10.79 2.31 26.84
C MET A 99 11.57 2.96 27.98
N LEU A 100 11.33 4.23 28.30
CA LEU A 100 12.04 4.91 29.38
C LEU A 100 11.66 4.35 30.76
N GLU A 101 10.38 4.03 30.97
CA GLU A 101 9.91 3.40 32.20
C GLU A 101 10.51 1.98 32.37
N LYS A 102 10.61 1.23 31.27
CA LYS A 102 11.23 -0.10 31.26
C LYS A 102 12.76 -0.08 31.24
N ALA A 103 13.39 0.97 30.70
CA ALA A 103 14.82 1.21 30.79
C ALA A 103 15.23 1.66 32.20
N ALA A 104 14.37 2.42 32.88
CA ALA A 104 14.54 2.80 34.28
C ALA A 104 14.51 1.57 35.21
N LEU A 105 13.65 0.59 34.91
CA LEU A 105 13.63 -0.72 35.58
C LEU A 105 14.94 -1.53 35.43
N HIS A 106 15.78 -1.20 34.43
CA HIS A 106 17.00 -1.96 34.11
C HIS A 106 18.30 -1.14 34.14
N ASN A 107 18.25 0.12 34.59
CA ASN A 107 19.40 1.00 34.80
C ASN A 107 20.33 1.14 33.55
N TYR A 108 19.76 1.50 32.40
CA TYR A 108 20.52 1.70 31.16
C TYR A 108 20.98 3.15 30.98
N SER A 109 22.27 3.34 30.68
CA SER A 109 22.92 4.66 30.57
C SER A 109 22.80 5.35 29.21
N SER A 110 22.27 4.70 28.18
CA SER A 110 22.03 5.32 26.87
C SER A 110 21.07 4.50 26.00
N TYR A 111 20.12 5.18 25.34
CA TYR A 111 19.20 4.61 24.35
C TYR A 111 19.52 5.19 22.97
N ASP A 112 19.88 4.33 22.03
CA ASP A 112 20.04 4.61 20.60
C ASP A 112 18.75 4.14 19.91
N GLY A 113 17.96 5.11 19.42
CA GLY A 113 16.72 4.89 18.65
C GLY A 113 16.97 4.58 17.16
N GLY A 114 18.06 3.89 16.85
CA GLY A 114 18.43 3.46 15.53
C GLY A 114 17.73 2.15 15.14
N ASP A 115 16.95 2.22 14.07
CA ASP A 115 16.36 1.07 13.36
C ASP A 115 17.40 0.05 12.85
N GLN A 116 18.70 0.27 13.09
CA GLN A 116 19.77 -0.67 12.77
C GLN A 116 20.87 -0.51 13.81
N THR A 117 20.92 -1.40 14.79
CA THR A 117 22.13 -1.68 15.57
C THR A 117 23.18 -2.32 14.64
N LYS A 118 23.76 -1.52 13.73
CA LYS A 118 25.02 -1.86 13.08
C LYS A 118 26.13 -1.52 14.06
N ARG A 119 26.82 -2.55 14.52
CA ARG A 119 28.06 -2.41 15.30
C ARG A 119 29.06 -1.55 14.53
N GLY A 120 29.54 -0.48 15.15
CA GLY A 120 30.77 0.22 14.78
C GLY A 120 30.63 1.75 14.77
N PRO A 121 31.68 2.49 15.19
CA PRO A 121 31.72 3.94 15.04
C PRO A 121 31.61 4.29 13.55
N MET A 122 30.60 5.10 13.21
CA MET A 122 30.41 5.59 11.85
C MET A 122 31.46 6.67 11.60
N PHE A 123 32.61 6.23 11.08
CA PHE A 123 33.70 7.01 10.49
C PHE A 123 34.38 8.06 11.36
N ILE A 124 35.45 7.65 12.05
CA ILE A 124 36.63 8.50 12.26
C ILE A 124 37.86 7.61 11.99
N GLU A 125 38.51 7.83 10.86
CA GLU A 125 39.62 7.00 10.35
C GLU A 125 40.89 7.06 11.23
N ASN A 126 40.91 7.93 12.26
CA ASN A 126 42.04 8.17 13.16
C ASN A 126 41.61 8.40 14.64
N ASP A 127 40.46 7.89 15.06
CA ASP A 127 40.04 8.06 16.46
C ASP A 127 40.85 7.14 17.38
N MET A 128 41.74 7.74 18.18
CA MET A 128 42.49 7.06 19.23
C MET A 128 41.80 7.14 20.60
N SER A 129 40.55 7.64 20.66
CA SER A 129 39.81 7.66 21.92
C SER A 129 39.55 6.23 22.42
N PRO A 130 39.62 5.99 23.74
CA PRO A 130 39.37 4.68 24.29
C PRO A 130 37.96 4.22 23.90
N PRO A 131 37.74 2.92 23.59
CA PRO A 131 36.43 2.42 23.24
C PRO A 131 35.43 2.84 24.32
N CYS A 132 34.37 3.56 23.93
CA CYS A 132 33.35 4.07 24.84
C CYS A 132 33.02 3.02 25.91
N SER A 133 33.29 3.33 27.18
CA SER A 133 33.14 2.42 28.33
C SER A 133 31.68 2.20 28.76
N PHE A 134 30.72 2.68 27.98
CA PHE A 134 29.31 2.45 28.24
C PHE A 134 28.91 1.08 27.69
N PRO A 135 28.31 0.18 28.50
CA PRO A 135 27.74 -1.05 27.99
C PRO A 135 26.51 -0.71 27.16
N TYR A 136 26.70 -0.50 25.85
CA TYR A 136 25.58 -0.39 24.91
C TYR A 136 24.80 -1.70 24.96
N ARG A 137 23.62 -1.67 25.57
CA ARG A 137 22.73 -2.82 25.59
C ARG A 137 21.76 -2.67 24.43
N PRO A 138 21.70 -3.67 23.53
CA PRO A 138 20.72 -3.65 22.46
C PRO A 138 19.33 -3.63 23.07
N LEU A 139 18.40 -2.95 22.39
CA LEU A 139 17.01 -3.02 22.76
C LEU A 139 16.55 -4.48 22.76
N SER A 140 15.77 -4.88 23.76
CA SER A 140 15.23 -6.24 23.77
C SER A 140 14.35 -6.43 22.53
N ALA A 141 14.32 -7.66 22.01
CA ALA A 141 13.54 -7.95 20.82
C ALA A 141 12.07 -7.50 20.98
N ALA A 142 11.48 -7.58 22.18
CA ALA A 142 10.12 -7.13 22.44
C ALA A 142 9.84 -5.65 22.08
N PHE A 143 10.86 -4.78 22.09
CA PHE A 143 10.74 -3.35 21.75
C PHE A 143 11.34 -2.99 20.39
N ASN A 144 12.07 -3.91 19.76
CA ASN A 144 12.61 -3.75 18.41
C ASN A 144 12.10 -4.89 17.51
N TYR A 145 10.79 -5.11 17.57
CA TYR A 145 10.16 -6.23 16.89
C TYR A 145 9.67 -5.81 15.51
N ASP A 146 10.17 -6.44 14.46
CA ASP A 146 9.69 -6.17 13.10
C ASP A 146 8.48 -7.03 12.74
N ILE A 147 7.58 -6.47 11.92
CA ILE A 147 6.41 -7.18 11.39
C ILE A 147 6.78 -8.44 10.59
N GLY A 148 7.89 -8.43 9.85
CA GLY A 148 8.40 -9.60 9.14
C GLY A 148 8.84 -10.70 10.11
N MET A 149 9.53 -10.33 11.19
CA MET A 149 9.87 -11.28 12.27
C MET A 149 8.61 -11.87 12.92
N TYR A 150 7.61 -11.02 13.15
CA TYR A 150 6.34 -11.42 13.77
C TYR A 150 5.59 -12.47 12.95
N TYR A 151 5.52 -12.33 11.62
CA TYR A 151 4.76 -13.23 10.77
C TYR A 151 5.54 -14.32 10.04
N LEU A 152 6.83 -14.16 9.76
CA LEU A 152 7.57 -15.12 8.91
C LEU A 152 8.43 -16.09 9.70
N ASN A 153 8.97 -15.66 10.84
CA ASN A 153 9.96 -16.43 11.61
C ASN A 153 9.37 -17.10 12.86
N GLY A 154 8.07 -17.40 12.86
CA GLY A 154 7.37 -17.93 14.04
C GLY A 154 7.37 -16.96 15.22
N GLY A 155 7.72 -15.70 14.99
CA GLY A 155 7.99 -14.72 16.03
C GLY A 155 6.83 -14.50 17.01
N ARG A 156 5.60 -14.50 16.50
CA ARG A 156 4.37 -14.43 17.31
C ARG A 156 4.31 -15.47 18.44
N ALA A 157 4.95 -16.64 18.28
CA ALA A 157 5.00 -17.68 19.30
C ALA A 157 6.20 -17.54 20.26
N LEU A 158 7.19 -16.72 19.92
CA LEU A 158 8.43 -16.58 20.68
C LEU A 158 8.36 -15.44 21.71
N ILE A 159 7.80 -14.29 21.33
CA ILE A 159 7.79 -13.08 22.17
C ILE A 159 6.48 -12.33 21.92
N SER A 160 5.88 -11.78 22.98
CA SER A 160 4.80 -10.80 22.86
C SER A 160 5.41 -9.41 22.68
N PRO A 161 5.39 -8.82 21.47
CA PRO A 161 6.03 -7.53 21.24
C PRO A 161 5.25 -6.42 21.91
N ALA A 162 5.96 -5.50 22.56
CA ALA A 162 5.39 -4.24 23.03
C ALA A 162 5.26 -3.25 21.87
N ILE A 163 6.16 -3.33 20.88
CA ILE A 163 6.24 -2.41 19.74
C ILE A 163 6.48 -3.23 18.48
N ILE A 164 5.69 -2.96 17.44
CA ILE A 164 5.86 -3.59 16.13
C ILE A 164 6.24 -2.51 15.11
N HIS A 165 7.46 -2.61 14.59
CA HIS A 165 7.94 -1.80 13.49
C HIS A 165 7.43 -2.36 12.17
N TYR A 166 6.90 -1.49 11.31
CA TYR A 166 6.50 -1.87 9.95
C TYR A 166 7.71 -1.74 9.00
N THR A 167 8.69 -2.65 9.08
CA THR A 167 9.88 -2.59 8.19
C THR A 167 9.79 -3.50 6.96
N MET A 168 8.71 -4.29 6.81
CA MET A 168 8.43 -5.09 5.62
C MET A 168 8.01 -4.20 4.43
N GLY A 169 8.99 -3.53 3.83
CA GLY A 169 8.96 -2.66 2.64
C GLY A 169 7.58 -2.19 2.17
N PRO A 170 6.92 -2.93 1.27
CA PRO A 170 5.67 -2.50 0.64
C PRO A 170 4.44 -2.61 1.55
N VAL A 171 4.53 -3.35 2.66
CA VAL A 171 3.43 -3.67 3.57
C VAL A 171 3.35 -2.61 4.65
N LYS A 172 2.61 -1.55 4.34
CA LYS A 172 2.34 -0.43 5.26
C LYS A 172 0.87 -0.41 5.64
N PRO A 173 0.52 -0.08 6.90
CA PRO A 173 -0.85 -0.21 7.39
C PRO A 173 -1.81 0.79 6.75
N TRP A 174 -1.28 1.91 6.24
CA TRP A 174 -2.05 2.91 5.51
C TRP A 174 -2.31 2.58 4.04
N ARG A 175 -1.81 1.45 3.54
CA ARG A 175 -2.08 0.97 2.19
C ARG A 175 -3.29 0.04 2.20
N TRP A 176 -4.34 0.44 1.49
CA TRP A 176 -5.64 -0.25 1.48
C TRP A 176 -5.55 -1.78 1.24
N TRP A 177 -4.69 -2.21 0.33
CA TRP A 177 -4.57 -3.62 -0.08
C TRP A 177 -3.90 -4.50 0.98
N THR A 178 -3.15 -3.92 1.92
CA THR A 178 -2.46 -4.66 2.99
C THR A 178 -3.41 -5.05 4.11
N ASN A 179 -4.53 -4.32 4.27
CA ASN A 179 -5.47 -4.52 5.36
C ASN A 179 -6.07 -5.93 5.45
N PRO A 180 -6.56 -6.55 4.35
CA PRO A 180 -7.03 -7.93 4.45
C PRO A 180 -5.91 -8.90 4.84
N LEU A 181 -4.64 -8.62 4.50
CA LEU A 181 -3.56 -9.56 4.74
C LEU A 181 -3.10 -9.55 6.20
N ILE A 182 -2.93 -8.36 6.78
CA ILE A 182 -2.28 -8.16 8.08
C ILE A 182 -3.32 -7.84 9.16
N ASP A 183 -3.52 -8.74 10.12
CA ASP A 183 -4.49 -8.56 11.22
C ASP A 183 -4.17 -7.34 12.10
N ILE A 184 -2.88 -7.05 12.35
CA ILE A 184 -2.48 -5.89 13.16
C ILE A 184 -2.81 -4.53 12.52
N ASN A 185 -3.13 -4.49 11.21
CA ASN A 185 -3.60 -3.26 10.56
C ASN A 185 -4.94 -2.79 11.13
N GLN A 186 -5.70 -3.66 11.81
CA GLN A 186 -6.94 -3.28 12.49
C GLN A 186 -6.71 -2.21 13.56
N HIS A 187 -5.60 -2.27 14.31
CA HIS A 187 -5.26 -1.25 15.29
C HIS A 187 -5.08 0.12 14.62
N TRP A 188 -4.30 0.16 13.54
CA TRP A 188 -4.09 1.40 12.77
C TRP A 188 -5.40 1.95 12.22
N ILE A 189 -6.26 1.10 11.66
CA ILE A 189 -7.56 1.52 11.12
C ILE A 189 -8.48 2.04 12.21
N SER A 190 -8.55 1.37 13.36
CA SER A 190 -9.37 1.82 14.48
C SER A 190 -8.93 3.20 14.96
N THR A 191 -7.63 3.40 15.16
CA THR A 191 -7.06 4.68 15.56
C THR A 191 -7.34 5.76 14.51
N ARG A 192 -7.18 5.43 13.23
CA ARG A 192 -7.53 6.34 12.13
C ARG A 192 -9.00 6.74 12.17
N TYR A 193 -9.92 5.80 12.36
CA TYR A 193 -11.36 6.11 12.43
C TYR A 193 -11.69 7.03 13.60
N SER A 194 -11.10 6.80 14.76
CA SER A 194 -11.29 7.68 15.93
C SER A 194 -10.75 9.08 15.67
N MET A 195 -9.57 9.19 15.06
CA MET A 195 -9.00 10.48 14.63
C MET A 195 -9.91 11.20 13.63
N GLU A 196 -10.30 10.53 12.55
CA GLU A 196 -11.15 11.11 11.50
C GLU A 196 -12.50 11.57 12.08
N ARG A 197 -13.07 10.82 13.03
CA ARG A 197 -14.30 11.22 13.73
C ARG A 197 -14.08 12.46 14.60
N LEU A 198 -12.98 12.52 15.36
CA LEU A 198 -12.66 13.66 16.23
C LEU A 198 -12.49 14.95 15.44
N TYR A 199 -11.78 14.88 14.31
CA TYR A 199 -11.46 16.03 13.48
C TYR A 199 -12.47 16.29 12.35
N ASN A 200 -13.57 15.53 12.32
CA ASN A 200 -14.56 15.56 11.25
C ASN A 200 -13.95 15.46 9.84
N GLU A 201 -12.89 14.67 9.71
CA GLU A 201 -12.19 14.46 8.45
C GLU A 201 -12.89 13.37 7.65
N GLN A 202 -13.84 13.79 6.80
CA GLN A 202 -14.36 12.90 5.78
C GLN A 202 -13.51 13.05 4.51
N ARG A 203 -12.61 12.09 4.28
CA ARG A 203 -11.77 12.15 3.08
C ARG A 203 -12.61 12.01 1.81
N SER A 204 -12.56 13.06 1.00
CA SER A 204 -13.21 13.19 -0.31
C SER A 204 -12.69 12.25 -1.41
N ALA A 205 -11.65 11.45 -1.14
CA ALA A 205 -11.15 10.45 -2.08
C ALA A 205 -12.21 9.36 -2.33
N ASP A 206 -12.92 8.91 -1.30
CA ASP A 206 -13.94 7.85 -1.41
C ASP A 206 -15.08 8.26 -2.37
N GLY A 207 -15.49 9.53 -2.34
CA GLY A 207 -16.55 10.08 -3.21
C GLY A 207 -16.08 10.47 -4.61
N ARG A 208 -14.83 10.94 -4.77
CA ARG A 208 -14.27 11.31 -6.09
C ARG A 208 -13.97 10.08 -6.96
N LEU A 209 -13.65 8.95 -6.34
CA LEU A 209 -13.40 7.69 -7.05
C LEU A 209 -14.64 7.26 -7.86
N ALA A 210 -15.85 7.35 -7.30
CA ALA A 210 -17.09 6.97 -7.97
C ALA A 210 -17.36 7.67 -9.32
N TRP A 211 -16.86 8.89 -9.53
CA TRP A 211 -17.15 9.69 -10.73
C TRP A 211 -16.11 9.55 -11.86
N THR A 212 -14.90 9.08 -11.57
CA THR A 212 -13.80 9.01 -12.57
C THR A 212 -13.90 7.80 -13.50
N LEU A 213 -14.70 6.81 -13.14
CA LEU A 213 -14.87 5.51 -13.79
C LEU A 213 -15.41 5.54 -15.22
N PRO A 214 -16.45 6.32 -15.58
CA PRO A 214 -17.04 6.24 -16.91
C PRO A 214 -16.25 7.03 -17.97
N LEU A 215 -15.64 8.15 -17.58
CA LEU A 215 -15.11 9.15 -18.52
C LEU A 215 -13.82 8.71 -19.20
N VAL A 216 -12.92 8.05 -18.48
CA VAL A 216 -11.65 7.54 -19.05
C VAL A 216 -11.93 6.38 -20.03
N HIS A 217 -12.89 5.52 -19.70
CA HIS A 217 -13.21 4.34 -20.50
C HIS A 217 -14.02 4.67 -21.76
N ILE A 218 -14.90 5.66 -21.74
CA ILE A 218 -15.60 6.16 -22.94
C ILE A 218 -14.59 6.75 -23.94
N TYR A 219 -13.63 7.55 -23.45
CA TYR A 219 -12.64 8.22 -24.30
C TYR A 219 -11.67 7.25 -24.99
N VAL A 220 -11.17 6.25 -24.27
CA VAL A 220 -10.24 5.24 -24.81
C VAL A 220 -10.96 4.26 -25.75
N GLY A 221 -12.22 3.93 -25.45
CA GLY A 221 -13.06 3.05 -26.28
C GLY A 221 -13.36 3.64 -27.67
N GLU A 222 -13.65 4.93 -27.77
CA GLU A 222 -13.89 5.58 -29.08
C GLU A 222 -12.64 5.67 -29.95
N ARG A 223 -11.48 6.00 -29.37
CA ARG A 223 -10.23 6.21 -30.12
C ARG A 223 -9.64 4.91 -30.68
N LEU A 224 -9.79 3.79 -29.97
CA LEU A 224 -9.25 2.50 -30.38
C LEU A 224 -10.13 1.74 -31.38
N LEU A 225 -11.39 2.16 -31.58
CA LEU A 225 -12.29 1.58 -32.59
C LEU A 225 -11.94 2.01 -34.04
N ALA A 226 -11.00 2.94 -34.21
CA ALA A 226 -10.64 3.50 -35.52
C ALA A 226 -9.66 2.64 -36.33
N GLU A 227 -8.92 1.71 -35.71
CA GLU A 227 -7.90 0.93 -36.42
C GLU A 227 -8.24 -0.56 -36.49
N ARG A 228 -8.46 -1.04 -37.72
CA ARG A 228 -8.66 -2.47 -38.01
C ARG A 228 -7.33 -3.11 -38.35
N ALA A 229 -6.72 -3.80 -37.40
CA ALA A 229 -5.59 -4.69 -37.67
C ALA A 229 -6.08 -6.15 -37.81
N ARG A 230 -5.54 -6.88 -38.80
CA ARG A 230 -5.69 -8.34 -38.90
C ARG A 230 -4.67 -8.98 -37.97
N VAL A 231 -5.08 -9.92 -37.13
CA VAL A 231 -4.22 -10.45 -36.08
C VAL A 231 -4.17 -11.99 -36.06
N GLY A 232 -3.00 -12.54 -35.72
CA GLY A 232 -2.62 -13.95 -35.89
C GLY A 232 -2.95 -14.90 -34.73
N GLY A 233 -2.45 -16.14 -34.80
CA GLY A 233 -2.82 -17.24 -33.89
C GLY A 233 -2.36 -17.09 -32.43
N LEU A 234 -1.11 -16.63 -32.19
CA LEU A 234 -0.55 -16.40 -30.85
C LEU A 234 -1.34 -15.38 -30.03
N GLU A 235 -1.86 -14.38 -30.72
CA GLU A 235 -2.65 -13.30 -30.13
C GLU A 235 -3.97 -13.81 -29.51
N ARG A 236 -4.56 -14.89 -30.06
CA ARG A 236 -5.75 -15.53 -29.47
C ARG A 236 -5.50 -16.06 -28.06
N VAL A 237 -4.30 -16.56 -27.79
CA VAL A 237 -3.94 -17.13 -26.49
C VAL A 237 -3.51 -16.03 -25.52
N LEU A 238 -2.75 -15.05 -26.02
CA LEU A 238 -2.16 -14.00 -25.19
C LEU A 238 -3.12 -12.85 -24.89
N SER A 239 -4.07 -12.51 -25.78
CA SER A 239 -4.96 -11.36 -25.56
C SER A 239 -5.82 -11.46 -24.30
N PRO A 240 -6.51 -12.58 -24.01
CA PRO A 240 -7.28 -12.69 -22.77
C PRO A 240 -6.39 -12.53 -21.52
N LEU A 241 -5.18 -13.09 -21.55
CA LEU A 241 -4.18 -12.94 -20.48
C LEU A 241 -3.78 -11.47 -20.30
N ILE A 242 -3.37 -10.82 -21.37
CA ILE A 242 -2.94 -9.42 -21.38
C ILE A 242 -4.08 -8.50 -20.89
N LEU A 243 -5.31 -8.74 -21.34
CA LEU A 243 -6.48 -7.96 -20.92
C LEU A 243 -6.73 -8.07 -19.42
N VAL A 244 -6.65 -9.26 -18.84
CA VAL A 244 -6.81 -9.45 -17.39
C VAL A 244 -5.67 -8.77 -16.62
N VAL A 245 -4.42 -8.89 -17.09
CA VAL A 245 -3.25 -8.23 -16.46
C VAL A 245 -3.37 -6.71 -16.51
N ILE A 246 -3.70 -6.13 -17.67
CA ILE A 246 -3.90 -4.68 -17.81
C ILE A 246 -5.03 -4.20 -16.89
N SER A 247 -6.14 -4.95 -16.83
CA SER A 247 -7.28 -4.61 -15.96
C SER A 247 -6.91 -4.63 -14.48
N LEU A 248 -6.14 -5.63 -14.05
CA LEU A 248 -5.64 -5.73 -12.67
C LEU A 248 -4.69 -4.58 -12.33
N LEU A 249 -3.72 -4.29 -13.20
CA LEU A 249 -2.77 -3.19 -13.01
C LEU A 249 -3.49 -1.84 -12.96
N THR A 250 -4.44 -1.62 -13.87
CA THR A 250 -5.26 -0.40 -13.92
C THR A 250 -6.03 -0.24 -12.62
N ALA A 251 -6.73 -1.28 -12.18
CA ALA A 251 -7.46 -1.29 -10.92
C ALA A 251 -6.59 -0.95 -9.71
N PHE A 252 -5.41 -1.57 -9.60
CA PHE A 252 -4.53 -1.36 -8.47
C PHE A 252 -3.94 0.06 -8.44
N HIS A 253 -3.57 0.61 -9.59
CA HIS A 253 -3.01 1.95 -9.71
C HIS A 253 -4.06 3.07 -9.65
N SER A 254 -5.32 2.78 -9.98
CA SER A 254 -6.41 3.76 -9.88
C SER A 254 -6.86 4.05 -8.46
N VAL A 255 -6.55 3.18 -7.50
CA VAL A 255 -6.99 3.35 -6.10
C VAL A 255 -5.91 4.11 -5.31
N PRO A 256 -6.22 5.31 -4.76
CA PRO A 256 -5.28 6.05 -3.93
C PRO A 256 -4.83 5.20 -2.74
N GLU A 257 -3.52 5.21 -2.43
CA GLU A 257 -2.93 4.31 -1.42
C GLU A 257 -3.66 4.39 -0.07
N GLN A 258 -4.08 5.59 0.31
CA GLN A 258 -4.63 5.92 1.62
C GLN A 258 -6.17 5.83 1.70
N THR A 259 -6.82 5.33 0.65
CA THR A 259 -8.27 5.06 0.64
C THR A 259 -8.62 4.03 1.72
N ARG A 260 -9.82 4.13 2.29
CA ARG A 260 -10.27 3.13 3.28
C ARG A 260 -10.39 1.74 2.61
N PRO A 261 -10.05 0.63 3.29
CA PRO A 261 -9.97 -0.66 2.62
C PRO A 261 -11.25 -1.10 1.92
N LEU A 262 -12.41 -0.98 2.59
CA LEU A 262 -13.67 -1.43 2.00
C LEU A 262 -14.04 -0.63 0.73
N PRO A 263 -14.10 0.72 0.75
CA PRO A 263 -14.27 1.51 -0.48
C PRO A 263 -13.19 1.24 -1.54
N ALA A 264 -11.93 1.09 -1.12
CA ALA A 264 -10.81 0.82 -2.00
C ALA A 264 -10.95 -0.49 -2.76
N TRP A 265 -11.27 -1.59 -2.08
CA TRP A 265 -11.48 -2.90 -2.70
C TRP A 265 -12.69 -2.88 -3.61
N SER A 266 -13.81 -2.33 -3.18
CA SER A 266 -15.01 -2.19 -4.02
C SER A 266 -14.70 -1.39 -5.30
N PHE A 267 -13.93 -0.31 -5.17
CA PHE A 267 -13.52 0.50 -6.31
C PHE A 267 -12.54 -0.23 -7.23
N ALA A 268 -11.52 -0.89 -6.67
CA ALA A 268 -10.55 -1.67 -7.43
C ALA A 268 -11.24 -2.77 -8.24
N LEU A 269 -12.13 -3.55 -7.62
CA LEU A 269 -12.88 -4.61 -8.29
C LEU A 269 -13.80 -4.05 -9.37
N SER A 270 -14.43 -2.89 -9.14
CA SER A 270 -15.26 -2.22 -10.14
C SER A 270 -14.44 -1.75 -11.35
N ILE A 271 -13.27 -1.12 -11.12
CA ILE A 271 -12.35 -0.70 -12.19
C ILE A 271 -11.88 -1.92 -12.98
N MET A 272 -11.49 -2.99 -12.29
CA MET A 272 -11.02 -4.22 -12.93
C MET A 272 -12.10 -4.81 -13.83
N GLU A 273 -13.32 -4.94 -13.31
CA GLU A 273 -14.46 -5.50 -14.02
C GLU A 273 -14.83 -4.68 -15.25
N LEU A 274 -14.93 -3.35 -15.10
CA LEU A 274 -15.27 -2.45 -16.20
C LEU A 274 -14.16 -2.41 -17.25
N THR A 275 -12.89 -2.33 -16.83
CA THR A 275 -11.75 -2.34 -17.76
C THR A 275 -11.72 -3.64 -18.56
N LEU A 276 -11.97 -4.78 -17.91
CA LEU A 276 -11.98 -6.09 -18.54
C LEU A 276 -13.16 -6.23 -19.52
N LEU A 277 -14.35 -5.81 -19.10
CA LEU A 277 -15.55 -5.80 -19.92
C LEU A 277 -15.35 -4.93 -21.17
N PHE A 278 -14.98 -3.66 -21.01
CA PHE A 278 -14.83 -2.73 -22.13
C PHE A 278 -13.72 -3.16 -23.09
N SER A 279 -12.53 -3.44 -22.57
CA SER A 279 -11.37 -3.79 -23.40
C SER A 279 -11.60 -5.10 -24.15
N GLY A 280 -12.26 -6.07 -23.51
CA GLY A 280 -12.53 -7.33 -24.17
C GLY A 280 -13.76 -7.32 -25.08
N LEU A 281 -14.78 -6.47 -24.84
CA LEU A 281 -15.84 -6.18 -25.81
C LEU A 281 -15.29 -5.49 -27.06
N LEU A 282 -14.43 -4.50 -26.86
CA LEU A 282 -13.71 -3.80 -27.93
C LEU A 282 -12.91 -4.80 -28.77
N TYR A 283 -12.06 -5.59 -28.11
CA TYR A 283 -11.27 -6.63 -28.76
C TYR A 283 -12.15 -7.64 -29.51
N GLY A 284 -13.20 -8.16 -28.86
CA GLY A 284 -14.13 -9.10 -29.47
C GLY A 284 -14.91 -8.52 -30.65
N SER A 285 -15.21 -7.22 -30.63
CA SER A 285 -15.87 -6.49 -31.72
C SER A 285 -14.93 -6.25 -32.90
N LEU A 286 -13.71 -5.80 -32.64
CA LEU A 286 -12.67 -5.64 -33.68
C LEU A 286 -12.40 -6.95 -34.40
N ARG A 287 -12.36 -8.05 -33.65
CA ARG A 287 -12.06 -9.39 -34.18
C ARG A 287 -13.22 -10.01 -34.97
N ARG A 288 -14.45 -9.90 -34.47
CA ARG A 288 -15.63 -10.51 -35.12
C ARG A 288 -16.29 -9.63 -36.17
N GLY A 289 -15.95 -8.34 -36.21
CA GLY A 289 -16.65 -7.35 -37.01
C GLY A 289 -18.11 -7.13 -36.59
N LYS A 290 -18.51 -7.62 -35.41
CA LYS A 290 -19.88 -7.54 -34.88
C LYS A 290 -19.85 -7.19 -33.40
N ARG A 291 -20.78 -6.34 -32.97
CA ARG A 291 -20.97 -5.99 -31.56
C ARG A 291 -21.43 -7.22 -30.76
N ALA A 292 -20.98 -7.35 -29.52
CA ALA A 292 -21.46 -8.40 -28.63
C ALA A 292 -22.94 -8.18 -28.28
N SER A 293 -23.68 -9.26 -28.04
CA SER A 293 -25.06 -9.17 -27.59
C SER A 293 -25.14 -8.74 -26.12
N ILE A 294 -26.21 -8.05 -25.74
CA ILE A 294 -26.48 -7.68 -24.33
C ILE A 294 -26.44 -8.91 -23.42
N MET A 295 -26.96 -10.04 -23.88
CA MET A 295 -26.92 -11.31 -23.13
C MET A 295 -25.49 -11.78 -22.86
N THR A 296 -24.54 -11.54 -23.77
CA THR A 296 -23.12 -11.87 -23.57
C THR A 296 -22.53 -11.02 -22.46
N VAL A 297 -22.84 -9.71 -22.45
CA VAL A 297 -22.41 -8.77 -21.40
C VAL A 297 -22.94 -9.20 -20.03
N ILE A 298 -24.24 -9.51 -19.94
CA ILE A 298 -24.88 -9.95 -18.69
C ILE A 298 -24.25 -11.24 -18.18
N LYS A 299 -24.04 -12.25 -19.04
CA LYS A 299 -23.42 -13.53 -18.68
C LYS A 299 -21.99 -13.35 -18.19
N PHE A 300 -21.23 -12.48 -18.84
CA PHE A 300 -19.87 -12.18 -18.43
C PHE A 300 -19.89 -11.55 -17.04
N LEU A 301 -20.60 -10.42 -16.89
CA LEU A 301 -20.70 -9.67 -15.62
C LEU A 301 -21.13 -10.54 -14.44
N SER A 302 -22.15 -11.39 -14.61
CA SER A 302 -22.61 -12.25 -13.52
C SER A 302 -21.57 -13.27 -13.09
N SER A 303 -20.81 -13.82 -14.04
CA SER A 303 -19.79 -14.85 -13.78
C SER A 303 -18.50 -14.24 -13.22
N SER A 304 -18.04 -13.13 -13.79
CA SER A 304 -16.81 -12.44 -13.39
C SER A 304 -16.95 -11.80 -12.02
N VAL A 305 -18.09 -11.15 -11.70
CA VAL A 305 -18.36 -10.61 -10.37
C VAL A 305 -18.33 -11.71 -9.30
N ALA A 306 -18.90 -12.88 -9.59
CA ALA A 306 -18.84 -14.01 -8.67
C ALA A 306 -17.38 -14.44 -8.41
N VAL A 307 -16.56 -14.55 -9.46
CA VAL A 307 -15.11 -14.88 -9.34
C VAL A 307 -14.36 -13.81 -8.54
N LEU A 308 -14.59 -12.53 -8.84
CA LEU A 308 -13.93 -11.40 -8.19
C LEU A 308 -14.30 -11.26 -6.71
N MET A 309 -15.53 -11.61 -6.33
CA MET A 309 -16.00 -11.56 -4.94
C MET A 309 -15.50 -12.72 -4.08
N LEU A 310 -15.11 -13.86 -4.67
CA LEU A 310 -14.60 -15.01 -3.91
C LEU A 310 -13.31 -14.68 -3.15
N ILE A 311 -12.37 -13.95 -3.77
CA ILE A 311 -11.09 -13.59 -3.14
C ILE A 311 -11.30 -12.77 -1.86
N PRO A 312 -11.96 -11.59 -1.88
CA PRO A 312 -12.17 -10.78 -0.69
C PRO A 312 -13.05 -11.47 0.34
N PHE A 313 -14.00 -12.31 -0.08
CA PHE A 313 -14.83 -13.09 0.83
C PHE A 313 -13.99 -14.04 1.70
N GLY A 314 -12.98 -14.70 1.12
CA GLY A 314 -12.10 -15.55 1.91
C GLY A 314 -11.29 -14.78 2.96
N PHE A 315 -10.91 -13.52 2.71
CA PHE A 315 -10.22 -12.70 3.73
C PHE A 315 -11.10 -12.41 4.96
N VAL A 316 -12.43 -12.36 4.78
CA VAL A 316 -13.38 -12.21 5.89
C VAL A 316 -13.52 -13.50 6.68
N LEU A 317 -13.48 -14.65 6.00
CA LEU A 317 -13.63 -15.96 6.64
C LEU A 317 -12.42 -16.40 7.47
N TYR A 318 -11.21 -16.07 7.01
CA TYR A 318 -9.99 -16.49 7.70
C TYR A 318 -9.53 -15.45 8.72
N ILE A 319 -9.33 -15.88 9.96
CA ILE A 319 -8.85 -14.99 11.05
C ILE A 319 -7.32 -14.90 11.06
N SER A 320 -6.61 -15.99 10.73
CA SER A 320 -5.15 -16.04 10.82
C SER A 320 -4.46 -15.51 9.56
N PHE A 321 -3.37 -14.77 9.74
CA PHE A 321 -2.50 -14.29 8.66
C PHE A 321 -2.12 -15.41 7.67
N TYR A 322 -1.62 -16.54 8.18
CA TYR A 322 -1.19 -17.66 7.33
C TYR A 322 -2.34 -18.23 6.49
N ALA A 323 -3.53 -18.39 7.05
CA ALA A 323 -4.68 -18.88 6.30
C ALA A 323 -5.08 -17.89 5.19
N ARG A 324 -4.99 -16.58 5.44
CA ARG A 324 -5.25 -15.55 4.42
C ARG A 324 -4.22 -15.56 3.30
N ILE A 325 -2.94 -15.76 3.62
CA ILE A 325 -1.87 -15.88 2.63
C ILE A 325 -2.06 -17.14 1.79
N MET A 326 -2.30 -18.30 2.42
CA MET A 326 -2.56 -19.55 1.69
C MET A 326 -3.81 -19.45 0.82
N TRP A 327 -4.87 -18.82 1.33
CA TRP A 327 -6.06 -18.52 0.55
C TRP A 327 -5.72 -17.67 -0.67
N LEU A 328 -4.95 -16.59 -0.53
CA LEU A 328 -4.56 -15.73 -1.65
C LEU A 328 -3.69 -16.49 -2.67
N LEU A 329 -2.73 -17.30 -2.21
CA LEU A 329 -1.84 -18.08 -3.09
C LEU A 329 -2.58 -19.14 -3.90
N VAL A 330 -3.69 -19.67 -3.38
CA VAL A 330 -4.51 -20.68 -4.09
C VAL A 330 -5.62 -20.02 -4.91
N SER A 331 -6.43 -19.18 -4.27
CA SER A 331 -7.60 -18.55 -4.90
C SER A 331 -7.23 -17.49 -5.93
N GLY A 332 -6.12 -16.76 -5.74
CA GLY A 332 -5.65 -15.72 -6.64
C GLY A 332 -5.37 -16.25 -8.06
N PRO A 333 -4.47 -17.24 -8.22
CA PRO A 333 -4.21 -17.86 -9.52
C PRO A 333 -5.45 -18.53 -10.12
N LEU A 334 -6.29 -19.19 -9.31
CA LEU A 334 -7.53 -19.81 -9.79
C LEU A 334 -8.51 -18.78 -10.34
N ALA A 335 -8.74 -17.68 -9.62
CA ALA A 335 -9.58 -16.58 -10.06
C ALA A 335 -9.02 -15.93 -11.33
N PHE A 336 -7.71 -15.75 -11.40
CA PHE A 336 -7.04 -15.23 -12.60
C PHE A 336 -7.27 -16.14 -13.81
N CYS A 337 -7.04 -17.45 -13.68
CA CYS A 337 -7.32 -18.43 -14.74
C CYS A 337 -8.80 -18.45 -15.14
N ALA A 338 -9.71 -18.36 -14.17
CA ALA A 338 -11.15 -18.31 -14.42
C ALA A 338 -11.55 -17.04 -15.20
N LEU A 339 -10.99 -15.88 -14.85
CA LEU A 339 -11.20 -14.63 -15.59
C LEU A 339 -10.65 -14.71 -17.02
N VAL A 340 -9.44 -15.23 -17.21
CA VAL A 340 -8.85 -15.45 -18.54
C VAL A 340 -9.76 -16.36 -19.39
N PHE A 341 -10.27 -17.44 -18.79
CA PHE A 341 -11.21 -18.34 -19.44
C PHE A 341 -12.53 -17.65 -19.82
N LEU A 342 -13.14 -16.92 -18.89
CA LEU A 342 -14.38 -16.17 -19.12
C LEU A 342 -14.21 -15.12 -20.21
N THR A 343 -13.10 -14.36 -20.18
CA THR A 343 -12.78 -13.36 -21.21
C THR A 343 -12.61 -14.04 -22.57
N SER A 344 -11.88 -15.15 -22.65
CA SER A 344 -11.70 -15.89 -23.90
C SER A 344 -13.00 -16.47 -24.46
N ARG A 345 -13.80 -17.15 -23.62
CA ARG A 345 -14.94 -17.95 -24.08
C ARG A 345 -16.24 -17.18 -24.16
N VAL A 346 -16.52 -16.31 -23.19
CA VAL A 346 -17.80 -15.59 -23.11
C VAL A 346 -17.68 -14.27 -23.88
N LEU A 347 -16.66 -13.48 -23.57
CA LEU A 347 -16.57 -12.10 -24.05
C LEU A 347 -16.07 -12.03 -25.50
N ILE A 348 -14.96 -12.70 -25.78
CA ILE A 348 -14.32 -12.74 -27.12
C ILE A 348 -15.04 -13.75 -28.02
N GLY A 349 -15.41 -14.90 -27.46
CA GLY A 349 -16.08 -15.99 -28.15
C GLY A 349 -15.10 -16.93 -28.85
N SER A 350 -15.42 -18.23 -28.88
CA SER A 350 -14.65 -19.18 -29.69
C SER A 350 -14.93 -18.91 -31.16
N SER A 351 -13.91 -18.62 -31.96
CA SER A 351 -14.06 -18.46 -33.40
C SER A 351 -14.27 -19.79 -34.14
N GLU A 352 -14.46 -20.90 -33.43
CA GLU A 352 -14.48 -22.25 -34.01
C GLU A 352 -15.81 -22.66 -34.66
N GLY A 353 -16.82 -21.78 -34.70
CA GLY A 353 -18.20 -22.22 -34.98
C GLY A 353 -18.85 -21.83 -36.30
N THR A 354 -18.28 -20.94 -37.11
CA THR A 354 -18.93 -20.55 -38.38
C THR A 354 -17.90 -20.29 -39.49
N MET A 355 -17.01 -21.24 -39.76
CA MET A 355 -16.98 -21.66 -41.16
C MET A 355 -18.25 -22.48 -41.31
N THR A 356 -19.29 -21.85 -41.85
CA THR A 356 -20.49 -22.57 -42.24
C THR A 356 -20.03 -23.78 -43.05
N LYS A 357 -20.54 -24.96 -42.69
CA LYS A 357 -20.26 -26.24 -43.37
C LYS A 357 -20.52 -26.21 -44.89
N TYR A 358 -20.99 -25.08 -45.42
CA TYR A 358 -21.34 -24.78 -46.80
C TYR A 358 -20.26 -23.99 -47.58
N GLU A 359 -19.19 -23.49 -46.96
CA GLU A 359 -18.08 -22.83 -47.70
C GLU A 359 -17.05 -23.81 -48.31
N LEU A 360 -17.26 -25.12 -48.14
CA LEU A 360 -16.41 -26.17 -48.71
C LEU A 360 -16.90 -26.71 -50.06
N VAL A 361 -17.80 -26.04 -50.76
CA VAL A 361 -18.07 -26.37 -52.16
C VAL A 361 -17.10 -25.53 -53.01
N PRO A 362 -16.09 -26.15 -53.67
CA PRO A 362 -15.33 -25.43 -54.67
C PRO A 362 -16.31 -25.02 -55.75
N ASN A 363 -16.37 -23.74 -56.09
CA ASN A 363 -16.98 -23.30 -57.34
C ASN A 363 -16.29 -24.07 -58.47
N LYS A 364 -16.92 -25.14 -58.95
CA LYS A 364 -16.61 -25.73 -60.25
C LYS A 364 -17.08 -24.71 -61.28
N MET A 365 -16.12 -23.97 -61.83
CA MET A 365 -16.26 -23.34 -63.15
C MET A 365 -16.25 -24.42 -64.22
#